data_AF-A0A3M1QBR8-F1
#
_entry.id   AF-A0A3M1QBR8-F1
#
_cell.length_a   1.000
_cell.length_b   1.000
_cell.length_c   1.000
_cell.angle_alpha   90.00
_cell.angle_beta   90.00
_cell.angle_gamma   90.00
#
_symmetry.space_group_name_H-M   'P 1'
#
loop_
_entity.id
_entity.type
_entity.pdbx_description
1 polymer ?
#
loop_
_entity_poly.entity_id
_entity_poly.type
_entity_poly.pdbx_seq_one_letter_code
_entity_poly.pdbx_strand_id
1 'polypeptide(L)'
;MRIQRFPARTVPEALARVKRALGPEAVVLETRRIKEAERRARGELVEVVAAVDPRPARPREITPPLPALTRDLHSARNTLF
;
A
#
# COMPACT_ATOMS: atom_id res chain seq x y z
N MET A 1 8.96 -11.24 -7.39
CA MET A 1 7.67 -11.12 -6.69
C MET A 1 7.11 -12.51 -6.35
N ARG A 2 6.69 -12.74 -5.10
CA ARG A 2 6.04 -13.97 -4.60
C ARG A 2 4.70 -13.60 -3.96
N ILE A 3 3.61 -14.21 -4.39
CA ILE A 3 2.24 -13.96 -3.91
C ILE A 3 1.71 -15.19 -3.17
N GLN A 4 1.07 -15.01 -2.01
CA GLN A 4 0.46 -16.09 -1.23
C GLN A 4 -0.87 -15.65 -0.59
N ARG A 5 -1.74 -16.64 -0.34
CA ARG A 5 -3.02 -16.46 0.36
C ARG A 5 -2.93 -16.96 1.79
N PHE A 6 -3.54 -16.23 2.71
CA PHE A 6 -3.51 -16.51 4.13
C PHE A 6 -4.94 -16.52 4.68
N PRO A 7 -5.63 -17.68 4.65
CA PRO A 7 -6.92 -17.84 5.32
C PRO A 7 -6.70 -17.86 6.85
N ALA A 8 -7.56 -17.16 7.59
CA ALA A 8 -7.56 -17.10 9.04
C ALA A 8 -8.96 -16.78 9.58
N ARG A 9 -9.16 -16.93 10.89
CA ARG A 9 -10.45 -16.58 11.53
C ARG A 9 -10.60 -15.08 11.72
N THR A 10 -9.48 -14.36 11.77
CA THR A 10 -9.45 -12.92 11.99
C THR A 10 -8.37 -12.27 11.14
N VAL A 11 -8.53 -10.98 10.83
CA VAL A 11 -7.51 -10.20 10.12
C VAL A 11 -6.17 -10.18 10.86
N PRO A 12 -6.09 -9.95 12.19
CA PRO A 12 -4.82 -9.96 12.91
C PRO A 12 -4.08 -11.30 12.82
N GLU A 13 -4.83 -12.41 12.86
CA GLU A 13 -4.26 -13.74 12.70
C GLU A 13 -3.68 -13.94 11.28
N ALA A 14 -4.41 -13.53 10.24
CA ALA A 14 -3.92 -13.58 8.86
C ALA A 14 -2.64 -12.75 8.70
N LEU A 15 -2.62 -11.52 9.24
CA LEU A 15 -1.43 -10.65 9.20
C LEU A 15 -0.24 -11.24 9.95
N ALA A 16 -0.46 -11.91 11.08
CA ALA A 16 0.60 -12.62 11.80
C ALA A 16 1.17 -13.79 10.98
N ARG A 17 0.35 -14.46 10.16
CA ARG A 17 0.81 -15.48 9.21
C ARG A 17 1.59 -14.86 8.05
N VAL A 18 1.13 -13.74 7.50
CA VAL A 18 1.84 -12.97 6.45
C VAL A 18 3.24 -12.60 6.93
N LYS A 19 3.36 -11.94 8.09
CA LYS A 19 4.65 -11.51 8.64
C LYS A 19 5.62 -12.66 8.85
N ARG A 20 5.14 -13.81 9.36
CA ARG A 20 5.96 -15.01 9.56
C ARG A 20 6.42 -15.65 8.25
N ALA A 21 5.59 -15.62 7.21
CA ALA A 21 5.86 -16.31 5.96
C ALA A 21 6.59 -15.47 4.91
N LEU A 22 6.34 -14.16 4.86
CA LEU A 22 6.84 -13.24 3.84
C LEU A 22 7.74 -12.13 4.40
N GLY A 23 7.79 -11.96 5.72
CA GLY A 23 8.54 -10.90 6.37
C GLY A 23 7.76 -9.58 6.51
N PRO A 24 8.37 -8.56 7.14
CA PRO A 24 7.76 -7.26 7.37
C PRO A 24 7.56 -6.45 6.08
N GLU A 25 8.36 -6.70 5.04
CA GLU A 25 8.30 -6.02 3.73
C GLU A 25 7.15 -6.50 2.84
N ALA A 26 6.30 -7.40 3.34
CA ALA A 26 5.18 -7.93 2.58
C ALA A 26 4.08 -6.87 2.40
N VAL A 27 3.59 -6.74 1.17
CA VAL A 27 2.48 -5.86 0.79
C VAL A 27 1.19 -6.68 0.74
N VAL A 28 0.15 -6.23 1.43
CA VAL A 28 -1.20 -6.81 1.32
C VAL A 28 -1.84 -6.31 0.03
N LEU A 29 -2.28 -7.23 -0.82
CA LEU A 29 -2.94 -6.94 -2.09
C LEU A 29 -4.46 -6.91 -1.93
N GLU A 30 -5.01 -7.87 -1.21
CA GLU A 30 -6.46 -8.04 -1.07
C GLU A 30 -6.79 -8.62 0.32
N THR A 31 -7.90 -8.21 0.90
CA THR A 31 -8.47 -8.84 2.09
C THR A 31 -9.96 -9.03 1.86
N ARG A 32 -10.43 -10.27 1.93
CA ARG A 32 -11.83 -10.61 1.70
C ARG A 32 -12.35 -11.59 2.74
N ARG A 33 -13.65 -11.49 3.04
CA ARG A 33 -14.34 -12.50 3.85
C ARG A 33 -14.76 -13.64 2.95
N ILE A 34 -14.48 -14.87 3.36
CA ILE A 34 -14.91 -16.07 2.66
C ILE A 34 -15.92 -16.80 3.55
N LYS A 35 -17.05 -17.20 2.96
CA LYS A 35 -18.02 -18.08 3.58
C LYS A 35 -17.63 -19.50 3.19
N GLU A 36 -17.22 -20.33 4.15
CA GLU A 36 -16.98 -21.74 3.88
C GLU A 36 -18.30 -22.41 3.49
N ALA A 37 -18.40 -22.85 2.23
CA ALA A 37 -19.58 -23.54 1.72
C ALA A 37 -19.70 -24.98 2.26
N GLU A 38 -18.64 -25.54 2.82
CA GLU A 38 -18.57 -26.94 3.23
C GLU A 38 -18.49 -27.08 4.76
N ARG A 39 -19.67 -27.31 5.34
CA ARG A 39 -19.97 -27.95 6.63
C ARG A 39 -18.75 -28.30 7.52
N ARG A 40 -18.44 -27.45 8.51
CA ARG A 40 -18.27 -27.80 9.95
C ARG A 40 -17.65 -26.69 10.80
N ALA A 41 -17.05 -25.64 10.22
CA ALA A 41 -16.61 -24.48 10.98
C ALA A 41 -17.68 -23.38 10.97
N ARG A 42 -18.33 -23.17 12.11
CA ARG A 42 -19.22 -22.01 12.33
C ARG A 42 -18.37 -20.74 12.41
N GLY A 43 -18.11 -20.07 11.29
CA GLY A 43 -17.42 -18.78 11.33
C GLY A 43 -17.15 -18.17 9.97
N GLU A 44 -17.28 -16.84 9.90
CA GLU A 44 -16.74 -16.07 8.78
C GLU A 44 -15.21 -16.21 8.80
N LEU A 45 -14.62 -16.70 7.70
CA LEU A 45 -13.18 -16.70 7.53
C LEU A 45 -12.74 -15.44 6.78
N VAL A 46 -11.51 -15.03 7.00
CA VAL A 46 -10.86 -13.94 6.28
C VAL A 46 -9.70 -14.50 5.49
N GLU A 47 -9.64 -14.19 4.20
CA GLU A 47 -8.49 -14.46 3.35
C GLU A 47 -7.73 -13.15 3.10
N VAL A 48 -6.45 -13.14 3.43
CA VAL A 48 -5.52 -12.06 3.07
C VAL A 48 -4.59 -12.55 1.96
N VAL A 49 -4.55 -11.83 0.85
CA VAL A 49 -3.59 -12.06 -0.24
C VAL A 49 -2.44 -11.07 -0.05
N ALA A 50 -1.22 -11.56 0.06
CA ALA A 50 -0.04 -10.73 0.24
C ALA A 50 1.09 -11.13 -0.70
N ALA A 51 1.95 -10.16 -1.01
CA ALA A 51 3.08 -10.31 -1.90
C ALA A 51 4.37 -9.76 -1.29
N VAL A 52 5.51 -10.33 -1.65
CA VAL A 52 6.83 -9.75 -1.40
C VAL A 52 7.61 -9.69 -2.69
N ASP A 53 8.29 -8.57 -2.95
CA ASP A 53 9.25 -8.47 -4.05
C ASP A 53 10.67 -8.52 -3.48
N PRO A 54 11.49 -9.54 -3.83
CA PRO A 54 12.87 -9.62 -3.34
C PRO A 54 13.80 -8.56 -3.94
N ARG A 55 13.33 -7.77 -4.92
CA ARG A 55 14.11 -6.66 -5.47
C ARG A 55 14.18 -5.54 -4.42
N PRO A 56 15.37 -4.96 -4.16
CA PRO A 56 15.49 -3.86 -3.22
C PRO A 56 14.59 -2.71 -3.68
N ALA A 57 13.73 -2.24 -2.78
CA ALA A 57 12.94 -1.04 -3.02
C ALA A 57 13.91 0.11 -3.30
N ARG A 58 13.80 0.74 -4.48
CA ARG A 58 14.57 1.96 -4.73
C ARG A 58 14.12 3.00 -3.70
N PRO A 59 15.05 3.69 -3.01
CA PRO A 59 14.69 4.80 -2.14
C PRO A 59 13.77 5.75 -2.91
N ARG A 60 12.60 6.04 -2.33
CA ARG A 60 11.69 7.02 -2.92
C ARG A 60 12.36 8.38 -2.78
N GLU A 61 12.78 8.97 -3.89
CA GLU A 61 13.21 10.37 -3.91
C GLU A 61 12.02 11.21 -3.45
N ILE A 62 12.13 11.79 -2.25
CA ILE A 62 11.19 12.76 -1.76
C ILE A 62 11.49 14.03 -2.55
N THR A 63 10.85 14.20 -3.69
CA THR A 63 10.99 15.44 -4.46
C THR A 63 10.35 16.54 -3.62
N PRO A 64 11.09 17.58 -3.17
CA PRO A 64 10.46 18.68 -2.47
C PRO A 64 9.42 19.32 -3.38
N PRO A 65 8.29 19.82 -2.83
CA PRO A 65 7.32 20.55 -3.64
C PRO A 65 8.05 21.71 -4.32
N LEU A 66 7.94 21.75 -5.65
CA LEU A 66 8.52 22.83 -6.46
C LEU A 66 8.10 24.18 -5.86
N PRO A 67 9.03 25.12 -5.61
CA PRO A 67 8.66 26.46 -5.20
C PRO A 67 7.73 27.04 -6.27
N ALA A 68 6.57 27.53 -5.84
CA ALA A 68 5.63 28.18 -6.73
C ALA A 68 6.39 29.31 -7.45
N LEU A 69 6.47 29.23 -8.78
CA LEU A 69 6.97 30.31 -9.62
C LEU A 69 6.11 31.55 -9.35
N THR A 70 6.57 32.45 -8.47
CA THR A 70 6.04 33.79 -8.36
C THR A 70 6.33 34.49 -9.68
N ARG A 71 5.31 34.55 -10.54
CA ARG A 71 5.29 35.38 -11.74
C ARG A 71 5.17 36.84 -11.33
N ASP A 72 6.25 37.44 -10.85
CA ASP A 72 6.41 38.90 -10.82
C ASP A 72 6.93 39.36 -12.18
N LEU A 73 6.04 39.37 -13.16
CA LEU A 73 6.32 39.91 -14.49
C LEU A 73 5.10 40.71 -14.98
N HIS A 74 4.70 41.78 -14.28
CA HIS A 74 3.89 42.86 -14.85
C HIS A 74 4.00 44.13 -13.99
N SER A 75 5.08 44.89 -14.18
CA SER A 75 4.94 46.36 -14.20
C SER A 75 6.07 46.94 -15.01
N ALA A 76 5.96 46.75 -16.32
CA ALA A 76 6.69 47.54 -17.28
C ALA A 76 6.12 48.96 -17.28
N ARG A 77 7.02 49.93 -17.18
CA ARG A 77 7.11 51.11 -18.06
C ARG A 77 5.99 52.17 -17.99
N ASN A 78 6.47 53.42 -18.11
CA ASN A 78 5.76 54.70 -18.25
C ASN A 78 5.15 55.26 -16.96
N THR A 79 5.41 56.51 -16.57
CA THR A 79 5.37 57.71 -17.43
C THR A 79 6.36 58.80 -16.94
N LEU A 80 7.11 59.37 -17.89
CA LEU A 80 7.85 60.64 -17.78
C LEU A 80 6.89 61.83 -17.96
N PHE A 81 7.30 63.00 -17.43
CA PHE A 81 6.71 64.35 -17.47
C PHE A 81 5.94 64.78 -16.22
#